data_AF-A0A6J4U9X6-F1
#
_entry.id   AF-A0A6J4U9X6-F1
#
_cell.length_a   1.000
_cell.length_b   1.000
_cell.length_c   1.000
_cell.angle_alpha   90.00
_cell.angle_beta   90.00
_cell.angle_gamma   90.00
#
_symmetry.space_group_name_H-M   'P 1'
#
loop_
_entity.id
_entity.type
_entity.pdbx_description
1 polymer ?
#
loop_
_entity_poly.entity_id
_entity_poly.type
_entity_poly.pdbx_seq_one_letter_code
_entity_poly.pdbx_strand_id
1 'polypeptide(L)'
;MYTSLFAALEVQGFYNAFAGATLPNPGSVGLHEAMGFRPVGVYRGTGYKMGAWHDVGWWHLPLRERVPNPTPPADLSSVLGSGEWDAALAKGLPLLRSGP
;
A
#
# COMPACT_ATOMS: atom_id res chain seq x y z
N MET A 1 -7.48 -7.50 2.35
CA MET A 1 -7.42 -6.19 1.67
C MET A 1 -6.01 -5.87 1.16
N TYR A 2 -5.03 -5.55 2.01
CA TYR A 2 -3.67 -5.16 1.57
C TYR A 2 -2.94 -6.21 0.72
N THR A 3 -3.09 -7.51 1.03
CA THR A 3 -2.51 -8.60 0.22
C THR A 3 -2.99 -8.56 -1.23
N SER A 4 -4.30 -8.41 -1.45
CA SER A 4 -4.89 -8.26 -2.79
C SER A 4 -4.44 -6.96 -3.46
N LEU A 5 -4.36 -5.87 -2.70
CA LEU A 5 -3.94 -4.57 -3.22
C LEU A 5 -2.49 -4.62 -3.73
N PHE A 6 -1.55 -5.17 -2.98
CA PHE A 6 -0.14 -5.27 -3.42
C PHE A 6 -0.01 -6.13 -4.67
N ALA A 7 -0.72 -7.26 -4.71
CA ALA A 7 -0.75 -8.11 -5.89
C ALA A 7 -1.31 -7.40 -7.12
N ALA A 8 -2.37 -6.59 -6.95
CA ALA A 8 -2.94 -5.81 -8.04
C ALA A 8 -1.96 -4.70 -8.52
N LEU A 9 -1.26 -4.05 -7.60
CA LEU A 9 -0.23 -3.07 -7.94
C LEU A 9 0.96 -3.71 -8.68
N GLU A 10 1.32 -4.95 -8.33
CA GLU A 10 2.33 -5.73 -9.07
C GLU A 10 1.88 -6.05 -10.50
N VAL A 11 0.61 -6.46 -10.69
CA VAL A 11 0.02 -6.68 -12.02
C VAL A 11 0.05 -5.41 -12.86
N GLN A 12 -0.23 -4.25 -12.26
CA GLN A 12 -0.09 -2.97 -12.94
C GLN A 12 1.36 -2.56 -13.20
N GLY A 13 2.35 -3.25 -12.64
CA GLY A 13 3.77 -2.94 -12.86
C GLY A 13 4.38 -1.91 -11.91
N PHE A 14 3.74 -1.61 -10.77
CA PHE A 14 4.32 -0.75 -9.74
C PHE A 14 5.45 -1.43 -8.97
N TYR A 15 6.47 -0.65 -8.59
CA TYR A 15 7.67 -1.15 -7.89
C TYR A 15 7.68 -0.87 -6.39
N ASN A 16 6.95 0.16 -5.95
CA ASN A 16 6.96 0.60 -4.57
C ASN A 16 5.54 1.01 -4.19
N ALA A 17 5.14 0.69 -2.98
CA ALA A 17 4.00 1.30 -2.31
C ALA A 17 4.51 2.26 -1.22
N PHE A 18 3.83 3.38 -1.05
CA PHE A 18 4.06 4.31 0.04
C PHE A 18 2.78 4.48 0.83
N ALA A 19 2.92 4.49 2.15
CA ALA A 19 1.83 4.75 3.07
C ALA A 19 2.11 6.04 3.83
N GLY A 20 1.15 6.96 3.82
CA GLY A 20 1.15 8.16 4.64
C GLY A 20 0.08 8.03 5.73
N ALA A 21 0.43 8.29 6.98
CA ALA A 21 -0.52 8.29 8.08
C ALA A 21 -0.32 9.49 9.00
N THR A 22 -1.42 10.15 9.36
CA THR A 22 -1.45 11.16 10.42
C THR A 22 -1.10 10.53 11.76
N LEU A 23 -0.27 11.20 12.56
CA LEU A 23 0.20 10.72 13.86
C LEU A 23 -0.37 11.53 15.02
N PRO A 24 -0.59 10.89 16.20
CA PRO A 24 -0.34 9.47 16.50
C PRO A 24 -1.42 8.52 15.94
N ASN A 25 -1.01 7.34 15.44
CA ASN A 25 -1.95 6.31 14.98
C ASN A 25 -1.35 4.89 15.12
N PRO A 26 -1.25 4.34 16.36
CA PRO A 26 -0.56 3.08 16.62
C PRO A 26 -1.18 1.89 15.88
N GLY A 27 -2.51 1.88 15.67
CA GLY A 27 -3.19 0.81 14.94
C GLY A 27 -2.78 0.77 13.46
N SER A 28 -2.77 1.92 12.79
CA SER A 28 -2.31 2.01 11.39
C SER A 28 -0.82 1.73 11.26
N VAL A 29 0.00 2.26 12.17
CA VAL A 29 1.46 2.04 12.17
C VAL A 29 1.77 0.55 12.30
N GLY A 30 1.20 -0.12 13.31
CA GLY A 30 1.41 -1.55 13.52
C GLY A 30 0.92 -2.40 12.34
N LEU A 31 -0.19 -2.02 11.71
CA LEU A 31 -0.66 -2.69 10.49
C LEU A 31 0.32 -2.56 9.33
N HIS A 32 0.82 -1.35 9.03
CA HIS A 32 1.79 -1.16 7.94
C HIS A 32 3.07 -1.94 8.20
N GLU A 33 3.62 -1.87 9.42
CA GLU A 33 4.84 -2.60 9.79
C GLU A 33 4.65 -4.11 9.71
N ALA A 34 3.52 -4.65 10.14
CA ALA A 34 3.19 -6.08 9.99
C ALA A 34 3.08 -6.52 8.53
N MET A 35 2.75 -5.59 7.62
CA MET A 35 2.72 -5.83 6.17
C MET A 35 4.08 -5.59 5.49
N GLY A 36 5.15 -5.37 6.26
CA GLY A 36 6.52 -5.24 5.75
C GLY A 36 6.92 -3.83 5.34
N PHE A 37 6.09 -2.83 5.57
CA PHE A 37 6.47 -1.43 5.36
C PHE A 37 7.56 -1.01 6.33
N ARG A 38 8.46 -0.13 5.87
CA ARG A 38 9.57 0.43 6.65
C ARG A 38 9.43 1.95 6.76
N PRO A 39 9.72 2.54 7.92
CA PRO A 39 9.61 3.99 8.10
C PRO A 39 10.62 4.72 7.19
N VAL A 40 10.15 5.79 6.55
CA VAL A 40 10.95 6.69 5.70
C VAL A 40 11.23 8.00 6.43
N GLY A 41 10.22 8.58 7.07
CA GLY A 41 10.36 9.85 7.77
C GLY A 41 9.04 10.40 8.30
N VAL A 42 9.14 11.50 9.05
CA VAL A 42 7.99 12.20 9.62
C VAL A 42 8.07 13.68 9.25
N TYR A 43 6.99 14.19 8.68
CA TYR A 43 6.78 15.63 8.49
C TYR A 43 6.06 16.17 9.73
N ARG A 44 6.78 16.99 10.51
CA ARG A 44 6.30 17.49 11.79
C ARG A 44 5.41 18.72 11.62
N GLY A 45 4.29 18.76 12.33
CA GLY A 45 3.34 19.88 12.32
C GLY A 45 2.86 20.25 10.92
N THR A 46 2.68 19.26 10.04
CA THR A 46 2.45 19.52 8.61
C THR A 46 1.01 19.87 8.26
N GLY A 47 0.05 19.59 9.13
CA GLY A 47 -1.36 19.88 8.88
C GLY A 47 -2.12 20.28 10.13
N TYR A 48 -2.93 21.34 10.06
CA TYR A 48 -3.82 21.76 11.14
C TYR A 48 -5.24 21.26 10.88
N LYS A 49 -5.78 20.45 11.78
CA LYS A 49 -7.14 19.90 11.68
C LYS A 49 -7.69 19.63 13.07
N MET A 50 -8.99 19.89 13.26
CA MET A 50 -9.69 19.65 14.53
C MET A 50 -8.98 20.29 15.75
N GLY A 51 -8.50 21.53 15.58
CA GLY A 51 -7.91 22.29 16.68
C GLY A 51 -6.46 21.95 17.02
N ALA A 52 -5.79 21.11 16.24
CA ALA A 52 -4.42 20.70 16.51
C ALA A 52 -3.56 20.62 15.24
N TRP A 53 -2.26 20.84 15.40
CA TRP A 53 -1.25 20.50 14.39
C TRP A 53 -0.94 19.00 14.49
N HIS A 54 -0.81 18.36 13.33
CA HIS A 54 -0.55 16.93 13.22
C HIS A 54 0.72 16.66 12.42
N ASP A 55 1.42 15.62 12.84
CA ASP A 55 2.52 15.04 12.11
C ASP A 55 1.98 14.07 11.06
N VAL A 56 2.73 13.88 9.96
CA VAL A 56 2.48 12.81 8.98
C VAL A 56 3.71 11.94 8.86
N GLY A 57 3.57 10.67 9.22
CA GLY A 57 4.58 9.65 8.99
C GLY A 57 4.46 9.06 7.59
N TRP A 58 5.58 8.67 7.02
CA TRP A 58 5.69 7.98 5.74
C TRP A 58 6.41 6.65 5.89
N TRP A 59 5.88 5.62 5.25
CA TRP A 59 6.49 4.31 5.13
C TRP A 59 6.58 3.85 3.67
N HIS A 60 7.54 2.96 3.40
CA HIS A 60 7.83 2.40 2.09
C HIS A 60 7.78 0.87 2.13
N LEU A 61 7.21 0.27 1.08
CA LEU A 61 7.24 -1.16 0.80
C LEU A 61 7.72 -1.38 -0.64
N PRO A 62 8.84 -2.09 -0.88
CA PRO A 62 9.17 -2.58 -2.21
C PRO A 62 8.21 -3.71 -2.61
N LEU A 63 7.61 -3.61 -3.80
CA LEU A 63 6.69 -4.62 -4.35
C LEU A 63 7.42 -5.59 -5.28
N ARG A 64 8.42 -5.10 -6.03
CA ARG A 64 9.25 -5.89 -6.95
C ARG A 64 10.64 -5.31 -7.08
N GLU A 65 11.57 -6.11 -7.58
CA GLU A 65 12.94 -5.69 -7.86
C GLU A 65 12.96 -4.61 -8.93
N ARG A 66 13.79 -3.57 -8.74
CA ARG A 66 13.97 -2.47 -9.70
C ARG A 66 14.84 -2.92 -10.86
N VAL A 67 14.42 -2.60 -12.08
CA VAL A 67 15.18 -2.89 -13.31
C VAL A 67 15.58 -1.58 -14.00
N PRO A 68 16.67 -1.54 -14.79
CA PRO A 68 17.17 -0.30 -15.39
C PRO A 68 16.20 0.38 -16.35
N ASN A 69 15.41 -0.39 -17.11
CA ASN A 69 14.48 0.11 -18.12
C ASN A 69 13.09 -0.52 -17.88
N PRO A 70 12.30 -0.01 -16.92
CA PRO A 70 10.99 -0.56 -16.64
C PRO A 70 9.99 -0.18 -17.74
N THR A 71 9.10 -1.10 -18.09
CA THR A 71 7.87 -0.74 -18.80
C THR A 71 7.03 0.18 -17.90
N PRO A 72 6.41 1.25 -18.43
CA PRO A 72 5.48 2.07 -17.66
C PRO A 72 4.38 1.21 -17.02
N PRO A 73 3.89 1.57 -15.82
CA PRO A 73 2.75 0.88 -15.23
C PRO A 73 1.55 0.89 -16.19
N ALA A 74 0.85 -0.23 -16.27
CA ALA A 74 -0.35 -0.36 -17.07
C ALA A 74 -1.48 0.50 -16.51
N ASP A 75 -2.24 1.15 -17.40
CA ASP A 75 -3.46 1.85 -17.02
C ASP A 75 -4.42 0.89 -16.34
N LEU A 76 -5.08 1.33 -15.28
CA LEU A 76 -5.99 0.47 -14.51
C LEU A 76 -7.07 -0.15 -15.42
N SER A 77 -7.65 0.64 -16.33
CA SER A 77 -8.65 0.18 -17.30
C SER A 77 -8.16 -0.94 -18.21
N SER A 78 -6.85 -1.04 -18.46
CA SER A 78 -6.28 -2.07 -19.32
C SER A 78 -6.10 -3.42 -18.63
N VAL A 79 -6.03 -3.45 -17.29
CA VAL A 79 -5.84 -4.68 -16.51
C VAL A 79 -7.12 -5.13 -15.80
N LEU A 80 -8.08 -4.23 -15.58
CA LEU A 80 -9.35 -4.55 -14.92
C LEU A 80 -10.08 -5.70 -15.62
N GLY A 81 -10.47 -6.71 -14.84
CA GLY A 81 -11.20 -7.89 -15.35
C GLY A 81 -10.34 -8.86 -16.17
N SER A 82 -9.02 -8.65 -16.24
CA SER A 82 -8.10 -9.65 -16.76
C SER A 82 -7.98 -10.82 -15.77
N GLY A 83 -7.60 -12.01 -16.26
CA GLY A 83 -7.38 -13.17 -15.39
C GLY A 83 -6.28 -12.94 -14.35
N GLU A 84 -5.24 -12.18 -14.68
CA GLU A 84 -4.17 -11.80 -13.74
C GLU A 84 -4.68 -10.87 -12.64
N TRP A 85 -5.54 -9.92 -13.00
CA TRP A 85 -6.20 -9.02 -12.05
C TRP A 85 -7.10 -9.79 -11.08
N ASP A 86 -7.96 -10.66 -11.59
CA ASP A 86 -8.87 -11.45 -10.76
C ASP A 86 -8.10 -12.39 -9.82
N ALA A 87 -7.03 -13.03 -10.33
CA ALA A 87 -6.14 -13.84 -9.52
C ALA A 87 -5.43 -13.01 -8.44
N ALA A 88 -4.99 -11.79 -8.75
CA ALA A 88 -4.38 -10.89 -7.78
C ALA A 88 -5.39 -10.50 -6.68
N LEU A 89 -6.64 -10.17 -7.04
CA LEU A 89 -7.68 -9.86 -6.07
C LEU A 89 -8.01 -11.05 -5.17
N ALA A 90 -8.02 -12.27 -5.70
CA ALA A 90 -8.28 -13.49 -4.96
C ALA A 90 -7.22 -13.79 -3.88
N LYS A 91 -5.97 -13.31 -4.01
CA LYS A 91 -4.89 -13.62 -3.06
C LYS A 91 -5.20 -13.26 -1.60
N GLY A 92 -5.98 -12.19 -1.37
CA GLY A 92 -6.37 -11.77 -0.02
C GLY A 92 -7.65 -12.42 0.49
N LEU A 93 -8.39 -13.15 -0.35
CA LEU A 93 -9.68 -13.74 0.02
C LEU A 93 -9.56 -14.81 1.12
N PRO A 94 -8.57 -15.74 1.11
CA PRO A 94 -8.39 -16.70 2.20
C PRO A 94 -8.04 -16.06 3.55
N LEU A 95 -7.58 -14.81 3.55
CA LEU A 95 -7.19 -14.07 4.76
C LEU A 95 -8.37 -13.28 5.35
N LEU A 96 -9.47 -13.16 4.61
CA LEU A 96 -10.72 -12.71 5.18
C LEU A 96 -11.21 -13.85 6.08
N ARG A 97 -11.21 -13.61 7.39
CA ARG A 97 -11.84 -14.55 8.32
C ARG A 97 -13.27 -14.77 7.84
N SER A 98 -13.60 -15.99 7.42
CA SER A 98 -14.96 -16.48 7.46
C SER A 98 -15.32 -16.48 8.95
N GLY A 99 -16.05 -15.45 9.39
CA GLY A 99 -16.41 -15.34 10.80
C GLY A 99 -17.24 -16.55 11.25
N PRO A 100 -17.21 -16.92 12.54
CA PRO A 100 -18.33 -17.60 13.16
C PRO A 100 -19.58 -16.72 13.16
#